data_AF-A0A0B2NXW4-F1
#
_entry.id   AF-A0A0B2NXW4-F1
#
_cell.length_a   1.000
_cell.length_b   1.000
_cell.length_c   1.000
_cell.angle_alpha   90.00
_cell.angle_beta   90.00
_cell.angle_gamma   90.00
#
_symmetry.space_group_name_H-M   'P 1'
#
loop_
_entity.id
_entity.type
_entity.pdbx_description
1 polymer ?
#
loop_
_entity_poly.entity_id
_entity_poly.type
_entity_poly.pdbx_seq_one_letter_code
_entity_poly.pdbx_strand_id
1 'polypeptide(L)'
;DDMNCAKAYVKFNCQWLLDNCLEDMDFMADKFDKGCIDHLKLVTSTPFIRFTYTEAVEILEDIVKNGKKFENEQKWVIDLAFEHERDIEAFYMRLNDDLKTVVVMDVLVPKVGKLIGGSQREEHYDEMGLPVEPYEWYLDLRRMILFATGLENIRHMIPFP
;
A
#
# COMPACT_ATOMS: atom_id res chain seq x y z
N ASP A 1 -1.19 -10.72 -3.37
CA ASP A 1 0.10 -10.95 -2.68
C ASP A 1 0.96 -9.73 -2.42
N ASP A 2 0.77 -8.62 -3.12
CA ASP A 2 1.52 -7.40 -2.84
C ASP A 2 1.41 -6.99 -1.35
N MET A 3 0.19 -7.07 -0.79
CA MET A 3 -0.06 -6.93 0.65
C MET A 3 0.71 -7.94 1.54
N ASN A 4 0.91 -9.18 1.08
CA ASN A 4 1.71 -10.19 1.82
C ASN A 4 3.18 -9.79 1.84
N CYS A 5 3.70 -9.39 0.67
CA CYS A 5 5.08 -8.94 0.49
C CYS A 5 5.35 -7.69 1.33
N ALA A 6 4.50 -6.66 1.23
CA ALA A 6 4.64 -5.43 1.99
C ALA A 6 4.61 -5.69 3.51
N LYS A 7 3.67 -6.51 3.99
CA LYS A 7 3.62 -6.94 5.40
C LYS A 7 4.92 -7.64 5.83
N ALA A 8 5.40 -8.61 5.04
CA ALA A 8 6.62 -9.35 5.36
C ALA A 8 7.84 -8.44 5.36
N TYR A 9 7.94 -7.53 4.38
CA TYR A 9 9.02 -6.56 4.26
C TYR A 9 9.07 -5.62 5.48
N VAL A 10 7.94 -5.05 5.88
CA VAL A 10 7.89 -4.16 7.07
C VAL A 10 8.29 -4.92 8.32
N LYS A 11 7.71 -6.11 8.56
CA LYS A 11 8.06 -6.92 9.74
C LYS A 11 9.53 -7.30 9.76
N PHE A 12 10.08 -7.70 8.62
CA PHE A 12 11.49 -8.05 8.49
C PHE A 12 12.39 -6.88 8.86
N ASN A 13 12.17 -5.69 8.29
CA ASN A 13 13.00 -4.52 8.58
C ASN A 13 12.92 -4.10 10.05
N CYS A 14 11.71 -4.09 10.64
CA CYS A 14 11.55 -3.76 12.05
C CYS A 14 12.27 -4.78 12.95
N GLN A 15 12.15 -6.08 12.66
CA GLN A 15 12.83 -7.12 13.43
C GLN A 15 14.34 -7.03 13.25
N TRP A 16 14.82 -6.80 12.03
CA TRP A 16 16.23 -6.68 11.75
C TRP A 16 16.88 -5.53 12.51
N LEU A 17 16.21 -4.37 12.60
CA LEU A 17 16.68 -3.25 13.42
C LEU A 17 16.78 -3.61 14.91
N LEU A 18 15.78 -4.34 15.44
CA LEU A 18 15.80 -4.81 16.82
C LEU A 18 16.94 -5.81 17.08
N ASP A 19 17.22 -6.67 16.11
CA ASP A 19 18.23 -7.73 16.26
C ASP A 19 19.66 -7.24 16.04
N ASN A 20 19.86 -6.23 15.18
CA ASN A 20 21.19 -5.83 14.69
C ASN A 20 21.61 -4.41 15.08
N CYS A 21 20.66 -3.54 15.48
CA CYS A 21 20.91 -2.12 15.72
C CYS A 21 20.37 -1.64 17.07
N LEU A 22 20.22 -2.54 18.06
CA LEU A 22 19.58 -2.19 19.33
C LEU A 22 20.30 -1.07 20.08
N GLU A 23 21.64 -1.06 20.09
CA GLU A 23 22.43 -0.01 20.76
C GLU A 23 22.15 1.39 20.15
N ASP A 24 22.11 1.48 18.82
CA ASP A 24 21.76 2.72 18.14
C ASP A 24 20.30 3.11 18.40
N MET A 25 19.39 2.12 18.44
CA MET A 25 17.98 2.37 18.76
C MET A 25 17.79 2.85 20.21
N ASP A 26 18.56 2.34 21.17
CA ASP A 26 18.56 2.82 22.56
C ASP A 26 19.03 4.28 22.63
N PHE A 27 20.07 4.64 21.85
CA PHE A 27 20.48 6.04 21.71
C PHE A 27 19.35 6.90 21.12
N MET A 28 18.67 6.43 20.08
CA MET A 28 17.52 7.13 19.48
C MET A 28 16.36 7.28 20.47
N ALA A 29 16.13 6.26 21.31
CA ALA A 29 15.10 6.28 22.33
C ALA A 29 15.40 7.31 23.43
N ASP A 30 16.65 7.43 23.85
CA ASP A 30 17.08 8.43 24.84
C ASP A 30 17.01 9.86 24.30
N LYS A 31 17.43 10.07 23.04
CA LYS A 31 17.61 11.43 22.49
C LYS A 31 16.39 12.01 21.79
N PHE A 32 15.55 11.18 21.17
CA PHE A 32 14.50 11.66 20.27
C PHE A 32 13.12 11.14 20.65
N ASP A 33 12.96 9.83 20.81
CA ASP A 33 11.64 9.22 21.00
C ASP A 33 11.70 7.95 21.83
N LYS A 34 11.36 8.06 23.12
CA LYS A 34 11.36 6.94 24.06
C LYS A 34 10.47 5.76 23.62
N GLY A 35 9.50 5.99 22.74
CA GLY A 35 8.59 4.95 22.23
C GLY A 35 9.04 4.26 20.94
N CYS A 36 10.17 4.64 20.34
CA CYS A 36 10.54 4.15 19.01
C CYS A 36 10.77 2.63 18.98
N ILE A 37 11.43 2.07 20.00
CA ILE A 37 11.66 0.63 20.14
C ILE A 37 10.34 -0.12 20.35
N ASP A 38 9.43 0.44 21.16
CA ASP A 38 8.14 -0.18 21.43
C ASP A 38 7.27 -0.23 20.17
N HIS A 39 7.33 0.79 19.31
CA HIS A 39 6.66 0.74 18.02
C HIS A 39 7.22 -0.36 17.11
N LEU A 40 8.55 -0.55 17.05
CA LEU A 40 9.15 -1.64 16.28
C LEU A 40 8.70 -3.02 16.82
N LYS A 41 8.67 -3.18 18.15
CA LYS A 41 8.17 -4.41 18.80
C LYS A 41 6.69 -4.64 18.54
N LEU A 42 5.89 -3.57 18.53
CA LEU A 42 4.46 -3.65 18.25
C LEU A 42 4.21 -4.12 16.81
N VAL A 43 4.91 -3.53 15.83
CA VAL A 43 4.80 -3.89 14.41
C VAL A 43 5.21 -5.35 14.15
N THR A 44 6.27 -5.82 14.79
CA THR A 44 6.76 -7.20 14.62
C THR A 44 5.83 -8.22 15.27
N SER A 45 5.35 -7.96 16.49
CA SER A 45 4.52 -8.89 17.26
C SER A 45 3.03 -8.90 16.87
N THR A 46 2.49 -7.77 16.39
CA THR A 46 1.05 -7.67 16.10
C THR A 46 0.71 -8.19 14.70
N PRO A 47 -0.35 -8.99 14.53
CA PRO A 47 -0.87 -9.34 13.21
C PRO A 47 -1.41 -8.10 12.48
N PHE A 48 -1.06 -7.95 11.21
CA PHE A 48 -1.67 -6.93 10.36
C PHE A 48 -3.10 -7.36 10.03
N ILE A 49 -4.06 -6.49 10.35
CA ILE A 49 -5.46 -6.67 9.99
C ILE A 49 -5.66 -6.11 8.59
N ARG A 50 -6.52 -6.77 7.80
CA ARG A 50 -6.93 -6.30 6.48
C ARG A 50 -8.38 -5.91 6.52
N PHE A 51 -8.67 -4.78 5.91
CA PHE A 51 -10.01 -4.27 5.67
C PHE A 51 -9.98 -3.51 4.34
N THR A 52 -11.13 -3.44 3.68
CA THR A 52 -11.36 -2.62 2.50
C THR A 52 -11.47 -1.15 2.88
N TYR A 53 -11.29 -0.24 1.92
CA TYR A 53 -11.48 1.20 2.15
C TYR A 53 -12.91 1.50 2.65
N THR A 54 -13.92 0.80 2.13
CA THR A 54 -15.31 0.90 2.60
C THR A 54 -15.45 0.51 4.06
N GLU A 55 -14.94 -0.66 4.46
CA GLU A 55 -14.95 -1.09 5.87
C GLU A 55 -14.20 -0.11 6.78
N ALA A 56 -13.08 0.45 6.30
CA ALA A 56 -12.31 1.45 7.04
C ALA A 56 -13.13 2.71 7.32
N VAL A 57 -13.83 3.22 6.30
CA VAL A 57 -14.72 4.37 6.42
C VAL A 57 -15.86 4.08 7.39
N GLU A 58 -16.50 2.91 7.28
CA GLU A 58 -17.58 2.50 8.20
C GLU A 58 -17.11 2.46 9.66
N ILE A 59 -15.92 1.89 9.92
CA ILE A 59 -15.32 1.85 11.26
C ILE A 59 -15.04 3.27 11.78
N LEU A 60 -14.49 4.14 10.95
CA LEU A 60 -14.20 5.52 11.33
C LEU A 60 -15.49 6.28 11.66
N GLU A 61 -16.53 6.13 10.84
CA GLU A 61 -17.83 6.74 11.10
C GLU A 61 -18.46 6.25 12.41
N ASP A 62 -18.39 4.94 12.69
CA ASP A 62 -18.92 4.38 13.94
C ASP A 62 -18.18 4.93 15.16
N ILE A 63 -16.85 5.02 15.11
CA ILE A 63 -16.03 5.60 16.19
C ILE A 63 -16.39 7.07 16.45
N VAL A 64 -16.62 7.84 15.38
CA VAL A 64 -17.05 9.24 15.49
C VAL A 64 -18.47 9.34 16.10
N LYS A 65 -19.41 8.51 15.62
CA LYS A 65 -20.78 8.44 16.17
C LYS A 65 -20.77 8.07 17.66
N ASN A 66 -19.83 7.22 18.08
CA ASN A 66 -19.63 6.80 19.47
C ASN A 66 -18.84 7.82 20.32
N GLY A 67 -18.63 9.03 19.82
CA GLY A 67 -18.21 10.19 20.61
C GLY A 67 -16.71 10.46 20.64
N LYS A 68 -15.90 9.70 19.87
CA LYS A 68 -14.47 10.00 19.72
C LYS A 68 -14.28 11.11 18.71
N LYS A 69 -13.57 12.16 19.12
CA LYS A 69 -13.25 13.28 18.24
C LYS A 69 -11.87 13.15 17.61
N PHE A 70 -11.76 13.43 16.32
CA PHE A 70 -10.50 13.54 15.60
C PHE A 70 -10.27 14.99 15.17
N GLU A 71 -9.02 15.43 15.07
CA GLU A 71 -8.70 16.81 14.68
C GLU A 71 -9.21 17.17 13.27
N ASN A 72 -9.50 16.18 12.41
CA ASN A 72 -9.93 16.39 11.02
C ASN A 72 -10.91 15.29 10.53
N GLU A 73 -11.88 14.89 11.34
CA GLU A 73 -12.83 13.77 11.09
C GLU A 73 -13.33 13.67 9.64
N GLN A 74 -13.87 14.78 9.12
CA GLN A 74 -14.47 14.82 7.79
C GLN A 74 -13.43 14.62 6.68
N LYS A 75 -12.22 15.17 6.87
CA LYS A 75 -11.15 15.09 5.86
C LYS A 75 -10.63 13.65 5.74
N TRP A 76 -10.44 12.95 6.85
CA TRP A 76 -9.97 11.55 6.81
C TRP A 76 -10.94 10.63 6.09
N VAL A 77 -12.25 10.77 6.36
CA VAL A 77 -13.28 9.97 5.70
C VAL A 77 -13.34 10.28 4.20
N ILE A 78 -13.22 11.56 3.84
CA ILE A 78 -13.16 12.00 2.45
C ILE A 78 -11.92 11.40 1.77
N ASP A 79 -10.71 11.69 2.27
CA ASP A 79 -9.46 11.26 1.65
C ASP A 79 -9.42 9.73 1.47
N LEU A 80 -9.80 8.97 2.50
CA LEU A 80 -9.81 7.50 2.45
C LEU A 80 -10.88 6.94 1.50
N ALA A 81 -12.04 7.58 1.39
CA ALA A 81 -13.08 7.18 0.44
C ALA A 81 -12.66 7.46 -1.00
N PHE A 82 -11.84 8.47 -1.23
CA PHE A 82 -11.40 8.88 -2.56
C PHE A 82 -10.18 8.08 -3.06
N GLU A 83 -9.22 7.71 -2.21
CA GLU A 83 -7.92 7.06 -2.55
C GLU A 83 -7.98 5.74 -3.37
N HIS A 84 -9.16 5.23 -3.71
CA HIS A 84 -9.33 4.04 -4.55
C HIS A 84 -10.23 4.29 -5.77
N GLU A 85 -10.67 5.52 -5.99
CA GLU A 85 -11.43 5.92 -7.18
C GLU A 85 -10.52 6.06 -8.39
N ARG A 86 -10.97 5.53 -9.53
CA ARG A 86 -10.21 5.52 -10.79
C ARG A 86 -9.70 6.90 -11.23
N ASP A 87 -10.54 7.93 -11.11
CA ASP A 87 -10.29 9.24 -11.73
C ASP A 87 -9.20 10.06 -11.01
N ILE A 88 -8.82 9.65 -9.81
CA ILE A 88 -7.79 10.33 -9.01
C ILE A 88 -6.53 9.49 -8.79
N GLU A 89 -6.58 8.21 -9.16
CA GLU A 89 -5.47 7.29 -9.03
C GLU A 89 -4.63 7.17 -10.31
N ALA A 90 -3.42 6.63 -10.15
CA ALA A 90 -2.48 6.56 -11.25
C ALA A 90 -2.97 5.62 -12.37
N PHE A 91 -2.73 6.02 -13.63
CA PHE A 91 -3.20 5.28 -14.81
C PHE A 91 -2.74 3.82 -14.88
N TYR A 92 -1.67 3.43 -14.18
CA TYR A 92 -1.16 2.07 -14.21
C TYR A 92 -1.82 1.15 -13.18
N MET A 93 -2.72 1.67 -12.33
CA MET A 93 -3.41 0.85 -11.34
C MET A 93 -4.52 0.04 -12.02
N ARG A 94 -4.63 -1.24 -11.65
CA ARG A 94 -5.63 -2.15 -12.25
C ARG A 94 -7.03 -1.73 -11.89
N LEU A 95 -7.91 -1.66 -12.88
CA LEU A 95 -9.33 -1.37 -12.67
C LEU A 95 -10.06 -2.59 -12.11
N ASN A 96 -10.90 -2.38 -11.10
CA ASN A 96 -11.80 -3.42 -10.60
C ASN A 96 -12.96 -3.67 -11.58
N ASP A 97 -13.64 -4.81 -11.41
CA ASP A 97 -14.79 -5.20 -12.24
C ASP A 97 -15.98 -4.22 -12.13
N ASP A 98 -16.01 -3.38 -11.09
CA ASP A 98 -17.02 -2.33 -10.91
C ASP A 98 -16.81 -1.11 -11.84
N LEU A 99 -15.68 -1.06 -12.56
CA LEU A 99 -15.23 0.02 -13.44
C LEU A 99 -15.13 1.41 -12.78
N LYS A 100 -15.16 1.46 -11.45
CA LYS A 100 -15.15 2.69 -10.65
C LYS A 100 -13.93 2.78 -9.76
N THR A 101 -13.47 1.64 -9.25
CA THR A 101 -12.38 1.58 -8.28
C THR A 101 -11.17 0.87 -8.84
N VAL A 102 -10.01 1.10 -8.24
CA VAL A 102 -8.75 0.44 -8.62
C VAL A 102 -8.24 -0.48 -7.51
N VAL A 103 -7.46 -1.49 -7.89
CA VAL A 103 -6.81 -2.40 -6.94
C VAL A 103 -5.60 -1.71 -6.32
N VAL A 104 -5.83 -1.04 -5.20
CA VAL A 104 -4.83 -0.33 -4.40
C VAL A 104 -4.76 -0.92 -2.99
N MET A 105 -3.62 -0.79 -2.35
CA MET A 105 -3.41 -1.17 -0.96
C MET A 105 -2.50 -0.19 -0.26
N ASP A 106 -2.82 0.10 1.00
CA ASP A 106 -1.99 0.90 1.89
C ASP A 106 -1.67 0.14 3.18
N VAL A 107 -0.41 0.19 3.57
CA VAL A 107 0.09 -0.34 4.83
C VAL A 107 0.22 0.82 5.80
N LEU A 108 -0.69 0.86 6.77
CA LEU A 108 -0.69 1.85 7.84
C LEU A 108 0.04 1.30 9.07
N VAL A 109 0.96 2.09 9.64
CA VAL A 109 1.64 1.78 10.90
C VAL A 109 1.40 2.89 11.93
N PRO A 110 1.47 2.57 13.24
CA PRO A 110 1.28 3.55 14.30
C PRO A 110 2.22 4.76 14.15
N LYS A 111 1.74 5.94 14.56
CA LYS A 111 2.43 7.24 14.56
C LYS A 111 2.75 7.83 13.18
N VAL A 112 3.16 7.02 12.20
CA VAL A 112 3.53 7.48 10.85
C VAL A 112 2.31 7.53 9.91
N GLY A 113 1.33 6.64 10.10
CA GLY A 113 0.24 6.48 9.13
C GLY A 113 0.71 5.62 7.96
N LYS A 114 0.49 6.08 6.72
CA LYS A 114 0.82 5.35 5.49
C LYS A 114 2.34 5.19 5.34
N LEU A 115 2.80 3.93 5.40
CA LEU A 115 4.21 3.57 5.26
C LEU A 115 4.50 3.01 3.86
N ILE A 116 3.62 2.17 3.32
CA ILE A 116 3.73 1.59 1.98
C ILE A 116 2.41 1.80 1.28
N GLY A 117 2.44 2.30 0.04
CA GLY A 117 1.32 2.25 -0.89
C GLY A 117 1.70 1.41 -2.10
N GLY A 118 0.75 0.65 -2.62
CA GLY A 118 0.96 -0.20 -3.79
C GLY A 118 -0.35 -0.49 -4.50
N SER A 119 -0.22 -1.08 -5.68
CA SER A 119 -1.38 -1.41 -6.51
C SER A 119 -1.06 -2.66 -7.32
N GLN A 120 -2.10 -3.42 -7.67
CA GLN A 120 -1.96 -4.29 -8.82
C GLN A 120 -1.80 -3.41 -10.06
N ARG A 121 -0.92 -3.81 -10.98
CA ARG A 121 -0.69 -3.06 -12.22
C ARG A 121 -1.69 -3.50 -13.26
N GLU A 122 -2.25 -2.54 -14.00
CA GLU A 122 -3.16 -2.86 -15.11
C GLU A 122 -2.43 -3.65 -16.19
N GLU A 123 -2.97 -4.82 -16.48
CA GLU A 123 -2.52 -5.71 -17.53
C GLU A 123 -3.19 -5.44 -18.89
N HIS A 124 -4.38 -4.84 -18.93
CA HIS A 124 -5.17 -4.53 -20.13
C HIS A 124 -4.85 -3.15 -20.71
N TYR A 125 -3.58 -2.87 -20.99
CA TYR A 125 -3.14 -1.52 -21.36
C TYR A 125 -3.73 -1.00 -22.69
N ASP A 126 -4.11 -1.90 -23.61
CA ASP A 126 -4.72 -1.55 -24.89
C ASP A 126 -6.13 -0.94 -24.72
N GLU A 127 -6.78 -1.17 -23.57
CA GLU A 127 -8.16 -0.75 -23.30
C GLU A 127 -8.23 0.56 -22.48
N MET A 128 -7.09 1.15 -22.13
CA MET A 128 -7.03 2.31 -21.23
C MET A 128 -7.26 3.66 -21.91
N GLY A 129 -7.24 3.71 -23.25
CA GLY A 129 -7.47 4.94 -24.01
C GLY A 129 -6.40 6.01 -23.84
N LEU A 130 -5.20 5.65 -23.39
CA LEU A 130 -4.08 6.57 -23.21
C LEU A 130 -3.33 6.82 -24.54
N PRO A 131 -2.78 8.03 -24.77
CA PRO A 131 -1.95 8.27 -25.94
C PRO A 131 -0.71 7.37 -25.87
N VAL A 132 -0.46 6.58 -26.91
CA VAL A 132 0.61 5.55 -26.89
C VAL A 132 2.00 6.17 -26.95
N GLU A 133 2.19 7.22 -27.75
CA GLU A 133 3.49 7.81 -28.06
C GLU A 133 4.33 8.19 -26.82
N PRO A 134 3.79 8.84 -25.76
CA PRO A 134 4.56 9.16 -24.56
C PRO A 134 4.95 7.93 -23.70
N TYR A 135 4.26 6.81 -23.88
CA TYR A 135 4.42 5.59 -23.07
C TYR A 135 5.02 4.42 -23.86
N GLU A 136 5.47 4.63 -25.09
CA GLU A 136 6.03 3.58 -25.95
C GLU A 136 7.16 2.81 -25.24
N TRP A 137 8.08 3.53 -24.57
CA TRP A 137 9.17 2.95 -23.78
C TRP A 137 8.69 2.04 -22.64
N TYR A 138 7.54 2.36 -22.03
CA TYR A 138 6.96 1.60 -20.93
C TYR A 138 6.32 0.31 -21.45
N LEU A 139 5.67 0.38 -22.61
CA LEU A 139 5.16 -0.79 -23.31
C LEU A 139 6.32 -1.67 -23.83
N ASP A 140 7.40 -1.07 -24.31
CA ASP A 140 8.63 -1.78 -24.68
C ASP A 140 9.26 -2.50 -23.51
N LEU A 141 9.30 -1.88 -22.32
CA LEU A 141 9.77 -2.55 -21.12
C LEU A 141 8.94 -3.81 -20.84
N ARG A 142 7.61 -3.73 -20.94
CA ARG A 142 6.73 -4.91 -20.76
C ARG A 142 7.03 -6.01 -21.81
N ARG A 143 7.20 -5.63 -23.08
CA ARG A 143 7.60 -6.57 -24.16
C ARG A 143 8.96 -7.20 -23.93
N MET A 144 9.94 -6.41 -23.50
CA MET A 144 11.29 -6.88 -23.18
C MET A 144 11.27 -7.93 -22.08
N ILE A 145 10.39 -7.77 -21.08
CA ILE A 145 10.32 -8.77 -20.01
C ILE A 145 9.64 -10.06 -20.49
N LEU A 146 8.62 -10.01 -21.35
CA LEU A 146 8.07 -11.20 -22.00
C LEU A 146 9.14 -11.96 -22.79
N PHE A 147 9.92 -11.22 -23.58
CA PHE A 147 11.04 -11.76 -24.33
C PHE A 147 12.08 -12.43 -23.41
N ALA A 148 12.46 -11.76 -22.32
CA ALA A 148 13.48 -12.26 -21.40
C ALA A 148 13.02 -13.46 -20.56
N THR A 149 11.73 -13.53 -20.21
CA THR A 149 11.17 -14.58 -19.35
C THR A 149 10.60 -15.75 -20.13
N GLY A 150 10.35 -15.60 -21.44
CA GLY A 150 9.69 -16.60 -22.27
C GLY A 150 8.20 -16.76 -21.98
N LEU A 151 7.61 -15.85 -21.19
CA LEU A 151 6.19 -15.87 -20.89
C LEU A 151 5.40 -15.37 -22.11
N GLU A 152 4.33 -16.10 -22.45
CA GLU A 152 3.44 -15.73 -23.55
C GLU A 152 2.50 -14.57 -23.19
N ASN A 153 2.28 -14.32 -21.91
CA ASN A 153 1.38 -13.29 -21.41
C ASN A 153 1.94 -12.61 -20.16
N ILE A 154 1.87 -11.28 -20.11
CA ILE A 154 2.37 -10.46 -18.98
C ILE A 154 1.60 -10.74 -17.69
N ARG A 155 0.37 -11.27 -17.78
CA ARG A 155 -0.41 -11.73 -16.62
C ARG A 155 0.33 -12.80 -15.81
N HIS A 156 1.14 -13.63 -16.45
CA HIS A 156 1.92 -14.68 -15.77
C HIS A 156 3.13 -14.10 -15.02
N MET A 157 3.45 -12.83 -15.24
CA MET A 157 4.47 -12.12 -14.45
C MET A 157 3.96 -11.59 -13.13
N ILE A 158 2.63 -11.53 -12.96
CA ILE A 158 2.05 -11.22 -11.67
C ILE A 158 2.45 -12.41 -10.79
N PRO A 159 3.20 -12.21 -9.68
CA PRO A 159 3.78 -13.31 -8.92
C PRO A 159 2.75 -14.34 -8.44
N PHE A 160 1.46 -13.97 -8.48
CA PHE A 160 0.32 -14.82 -8.16
C PHE A 160 -0.84 -14.42 -9.10
N PRO A 161 -1.15 -15.25 -10.13
CA PRO A 161 -2.18 -14.98 -11.14
C PRO A 161 -3.62 -15.03 -10.60
#